data_AF-A0A2D6MS76-F1
#
_entry.id   AF-A0A2D6MS76-F1
#
_cell.length_a   1.000
_cell.length_b   1.000
_cell.length_c   1.000
_cell.angle_alpha   90.00
_cell.angle_beta   90.00
_cell.angle_gamma   90.00
#
_symmetry.space_group_name_H-M   'P 1'
#
loop_
_entity.id
_entity.type
_entity.pdbx_description
1 polymer ?
#
loop_
_entity_poly.entity_id
_entity_poly.type
_entity_poly.pdbx_seq_one_letter_code
_entity_poly.pdbx_strand_id
1 'polypeptide(L)'
;MQLVEQIERRVVQHRSETDRRRVENRPAGRGSNKGGSMLIRRSSPSGDGSLEHSRERPASRRGGGLARLARITTLLGALLGISLEAGAEPQRAEIDAPRPTMRAVFEEMKLLIPLSLDEGRWSDPANQARVLEALQRLERQADTLERHGRAREVGFDELALNLADDLRQVHEYYRTGGYDEARFFLTGSLQNCVSCHVRLPSARSFPLADELLEQLEVQALDLREQAWLLVTVRRFDAALSAWEALMQDPKVSPSQLDAGGALVDYLNVALRVRTDIPRVRRELARLSKRQDIPVYLDQRLRSWRKALDQLDPDKLGPDTSPSLDRGAELAEASGALAEGPYGRDGLVQDLVASSQLVRWLERDRTKRRGTTRNPTAQERRETAKAYYWLGVVESRSLDGFWVNLSDRHLEAAIRADPKGPFATPAYARLEETQVLGYGGSSGVHLPADVWTTLKELRELMGIDNAIDPEFDRISR
;
A
#
# COMPACT_ATOMS: atom_id res chain seq x y z
N MET A 1 3.41 -12.77 34.62
CA MET A 1 3.60 -11.67 35.59
C MET A 1 5.06 -11.38 35.90
N GLN A 2 5.86 -12.30 36.47
CA GLN A 2 7.28 -12.02 36.80
C GLN A 2 8.15 -11.59 35.60
N LEU A 3 7.89 -12.10 34.40
CA LEU A 3 8.61 -11.70 33.18
C LEU A 3 8.28 -10.27 32.72
N VAL A 4 7.02 -9.84 32.91
CA VAL A 4 6.56 -8.49 32.54
C VAL A 4 7.20 -7.46 33.47
N GLU A 5 7.23 -7.76 34.76
CA GLU A 5 7.88 -6.91 35.77
C GLU A 5 9.40 -6.79 35.56
N GLN A 6 10.03 -7.81 34.98
CA GLN A 6 11.46 -7.80 34.65
C GLN A 6 11.77 -6.97 33.41
N ILE A 7 10.84 -6.90 32.45
CA ILE A 7 10.94 -6.07 31.24
C ILE A 7 10.75 -4.59 31.60
N GLU A 8 9.75 -4.26 32.42
CA GLU A 8 9.49 -2.88 32.85
C GLU A 8 10.69 -2.26 33.60
N ARG A 9 11.34 -3.03 34.49
CA ARG A 9 12.55 -2.57 35.20
C ARG A 9 13.72 -2.29 34.24
N ARG A 10 13.90 -3.10 33.19
CA ARG A 10 14.98 -2.89 32.20
C ARG A 10 14.72 -1.67 31.32
N VAL A 11 13.46 -1.39 30.96
CA VAL A 11 13.08 -0.23 30.16
C VAL A 11 13.30 1.08 30.93
N VAL A 12 12.96 1.13 32.22
CA VAL A 12 13.18 2.30 33.07
C VAL A 12 14.68 2.57 33.26
N GLN A 13 15.47 1.53 33.46
CA GLN A 13 16.91 1.66 33.66
C GLN A 13 17.61 2.19 32.40
N HIS A 14 17.21 1.71 31.22
CA HIS A 14 17.79 2.13 29.95
C HIS A 14 17.42 3.58 29.57
N ARG A 15 16.20 4.04 29.88
CA ARG A 15 15.81 5.46 29.69
C ARG A 15 16.68 6.41 30.52
N SER A 16 16.97 6.06 31.78
CA SER A 16 17.78 6.91 32.67
C SER A 16 19.23 7.11 32.21
N GLU A 17 19.83 6.10 31.56
CA GLU A 17 21.18 6.20 31.01
C GLU A 17 21.24 6.97 29.69
N THR A 18 20.16 6.91 28.91
CA THR A 18 20.06 7.59 27.60
C THR A 18 19.88 9.09 27.78
N ASP A 19 19.10 9.52 28.78
CA ASP A 19 18.91 10.93 29.11
C ASP A 19 20.18 11.58 29.71
N ARG A 20 20.98 10.82 30.47
CA ARG A 20 22.28 11.29 30.98
C ARG A 20 23.29 11.58 29.87
N ARG A 21 23.31 10.78 28.81
CA ARG A 21 24.24 10.97 27.68
C ARG A 21 23.85 12.11 26.74
N ARG A 22 22.59 12.55 26.76
CA ARG A 22 22.07 13.58 25.85
C ARG A 22 22.42 15.01 26.29
N VAL A 23 22.79 15.21 27.55
CA VAL A 23 23.15 16.53 28.10
C VAL A 23 24.60 16.92 27.80
N GLU A 24 25.49 15.97 27.54
CA GLU A 24 26.94 16.24 27.45
C GLU A 24 27.49 16.54 26.05
N ASN A 25 26.72 16.38 24.97
CA ASN A 25 27.24 16.58 23.60
C ASN A 25 26.33 17.46 22.74
N ARG A 26 26.56 18.77 22.74
CA ARG A 26 25.97 19.73 21.80
C ARG A 26 27.08 20.50 21.07
N PRO A 27 27.39 20.21 19.79
CA PRO A 27 28.30 21.04 19.01
C PRO A 27 27.56 22.20 18.34
N ALA A 28 28.27 23.32 18.22
CA ALA A 28 27.81 24.55 17.59
C ALA A 28 28.12 24.57 16.09
N GLY A 29 27.11 24.92 15.28
CA GLY A 29 27.26 25.90 14.19
C GLY A 29 27.62 25.45 12.76
N ARG A 30 26.75 25.92 11.84
CA ARG A 30 26.96 26.42 10.45
C ARG A 30 26.96 25.46 9.23
N GLY A 31 26.21 25.91 8.22
CA GLY A 31 26.53 25.76 6.79
C GLY A 31 25.34 25.39 5.89
N SER A 32 24.58 26.37 5.39
CA SER A 32 23.54 26.14 4.37
C SER A 32 24.14 26.05 2.97
N ASN A 33 23.85 24.98 2.23
CA ASN A 33 24.16 24.86 0.81
C ASN A 33 22.87 24.58 0.04
N LYS A 34 22.56 25.40 -0.98
CA LYS A 34 21.34 25.32 -1.80
C LYS A 34 21.64 24.50 -3.07
N GLY A 35 21.04 23.31 -3.16
CA GLY A 35 20.90 22.53 -4.38
C GLY A 35 19.53 21.85 -4.35
N GLY A 36 18.62 22.28 -5.22
CA GLY A 36 17.24 21.80 -5.27
C GLY A 36 17.18 20.40 -5.87
N SER A 37 17.10 19.40 -5.01
CA SER A 37 16.59 18.06 -5.33
C SER A 37 15.12 18.04 -4.94
N MET A 38 14.25 17.57 -5.83
CA MET A 38 12.80 17.41 -5.62
C MET A 38 12.52 16.24 -4.64
N LEU A 39 13.16 16.25 -3.47
CA LEU A 39 12.87 15.35 -2.37
C LEU A 39 11.74 15.96 -1.54
N ILE A 40 10.52 15.59 -1.89
CA ILE A 40 9.30 15.91 -1.16
C ILE A 40 9.39 15.27 0.23
N ARG A 41 9.77 16.07 1.22
CA ARG A 41 9.68 15.71 2.64
C ARG A 41 8.19 15.85 3.01
N ARG A 42 7.51 14.73 3.27
CA ARG A 42 6.16 14.73 3.85
C ARG A 42 6.22 15.34 5.25
N SER A 43 5.94 16.63 5.37
CA SER A 43 5.39 17.22 6.58
C SER A 43 3.88 17.16 6.44
N SER A 44 3.21 16.32 7.23
CA SER A 44 1.75 16.33 7.34
C SER A 44 1.30 17.74 7.70
N PRO A 45 0.38 18.38 6.95
CA PRO A 45 -0.20 19.62 7.38
C PRO A 45 -1.10 19.33 8.58
N SER A 46 -0.67 19.76 9.77
CA SER A 46 -1.55 19.92 10.92
C SER A 46 -2.49 21.10 10.64
N GLY A 47 -3.50 20.87 9.82
CA GLY A 47 -4.57 21.81 9.52
C GLY A 47 -5.68 21.67 10.56
N ASP A 48 -5.60 22.46 11.62
CA ASP A 48 -6.71 22.74 12.52
C ASP A 48 -7.68 23.66 11.76
N GLY A 49 -8.67 23.05 11.10
CA GLY A 49 -9.62 23.73 10.23
C GLY A 49 -11.01 23.12 10.37
N SER A 50 -11.71 23.55 11.42
CA SER A 50 -13.12 23.24 11.65
C SER A 50 -14.00 23.82 10.53
N LEU A 51 -14.43 22.96 9.61
CA LEU A 51 -15.53 23.25 8.68
C LEU A 51 -16.74 22.42 9.07
N GLU A 52 -17.60 23.00 9.89
CA GLU A 52 -18.98 22.56 10.07
C GLU A 52 -19.73 22.70 8.74
N HIS A 53 -20.13 21.58 8.14
CA HIS A 53 -21.14 21.54 7.07
C HIS A 53 -22.25 20.58 7.48
N SER A 54 -23.22 21.12 8.23
CA SER A 54 -24.54 20.54 8.43
C SER A 54 -25.28 20.47 7.09
N ARG A 55 -25.48 19.26 6.55
CA ARG A 55 -26.42 19.01 5.43
C ARG A 55 -27.75 18.53 5.99
N GLU A 56 -28.67 19.47 6.22
CA GLU A 56 -30.10 19.17 6.31
C GLU A 56 -30.63 18.83 4.90
N ARG A 57 -31.28 17.68 4.75
CA ARG A 57 -32.04 17.31 3.56
C ARG A 57 -33.47 17.85 3.69
N PRO A 58 -34.02 18.58 2.70
CA PRO A 58 -35.43 18.94 2.74
C PRO A 58 -36.31 17.76 2.31
N ALA A 59 -37.31 17.47 3.14
CA ALA A 59 -38.37 16.51 2.86
C ALA A 59 -39.26 16.99 1.70
N SER A 60 -39.54 16.08 0.76
CA SER A 60 -40.44 16.31 -0.36
C SER A 60 -41.90 16.40 0.12
N ARG A 61 -42.55 17.51 -0.24
CA ARG A 61 -43.98 17.75 -0.03
C ARG A 61 -44.81 16.79 -0.88
N ARG A 62 -45.72 16.06 -0.21
CA ARG A 62 -46.90 15.41 -0.79
C ARG A 62 -47.96 16.45 -1.14
N GLY A 63 -48.57 16.32 -2.32
CA GLY A 63 -49.81 17.02 -2.64
C GLY A 63 -50.29 16.69 -4.06
N GLY A 64 -51.53 16.24 -4.18
CA GLY A 64 -52.23 16.12 -5.46
C GLY A 64 -52.97 14.81 -5.65
N GLY A 65 -54.12 14.66 -5.00
CA GLY A 65 -55.11 13.66 -5.40
C GLY A 65 -55.91 14.14 -6.60
N LEU A 66 -56.38 13.22 -7.44
CA LEU A 66 -57.56 13.44 -8.29
C LEU A 66 -58.21 12.09 -8.65
N ALA A 67 -59.47 12.01 -8.22
CA ALA A 67 -60.65 11.43 -8.86
C ALA A 67 -60.61 10.02 -9.51
N ARG A 68 -61.43 9.17 -8.89
CA ARG A 68 -62.10 7.99 -9.44
C ARG A 68 -62.77 8.28 -10.79
N LEU A 69 -62.67 7.32 -11.71
CA LEU A 69 -63.78 6.97 -12.60
C LEU A 69 -63.72 5.49 -12.95
N ALA A 70 -64.76 4.79 -12.55
CA ALA A 70 -65.00 3.38 -12.82
C ALA A 70 -65.49 3.18 -14.25
N ARG A 71 -65.02 2.12 -14.92
CA ARG A 71 -65.82 1.35 -15.88
C ARG A 71 -65.52 -0.13 -15.74
N ILE A 72 -66.63 -0.86 -15.59
CA ILE A 72 -66.78 -2.28 -15.37
C ILE A 72 -67.02 -2.97 -16.73
N THR A 73 -66.64 -4.25 -16.80
CA THR A 73 -67.03 -5.31 -17.78
C THR A 73 -66.45 -5.18 -19.20
N THR A 74 -65.88 -6.22 -19.83
CA THR A 74 -66.47 -7.56 -20.04
C THR A 74 -65.42 -8.56 -20.57
N LEU A 75 -65.40 -9.76 -19.97
CA LEU A 75 -65.12 -11.12 -20.46
C LEU A 75 -64.03 -11.49 -21.51
N LEU A 76 -63.50 -12.70 -21.22
CA LEU A 76 -63.17 -13.82 -22.13
C LEU A 76 -61.73 -13.96 -22.63
N GLY A 77 -61.07 -15.00 -22.09
CA GLY A 77 -60.52 -16.06 -22.92
C GLY A 77 -59.13 -15.82 -23.51
N ALA A 78 -58.09 -16.01 -22.71
CA ALA A 78 -56.80 -16.46 -23.23
C ALA A 78 -56.09 -17.32 -22.17
N LEU A 79 -56.21 -18.64 -22.34
CA LEU A 79 -55.24 -19.62 -21.87
C LEU A 79 -53.92 -19.35 -22.61
N LEU A 80 -53.18 -18.32 -22.18
CA LEU A 80 -51.80 -18.09 -22.59
C LEU A 80 -50.93 -18.93 -21.66
N GLY A 81 -50.31 -19.96 -22.25
CA GLY A 81 -49.30 -20.76 -21.59
C GLY A 81 -48.28 -19.85 -20.94
N ILE A 82 -48.24 -19.88 -19.61
CA ILE A 82 -47.12 -19.36 -18.84
C ILE A 82 -45.98 -20.34 -19.14
N SER A 83 -45.28 -20.08 -20.23
CA SER A 83 -43.93 -20.57 -20.39
C SER A 83 -43.18 -20.05 -19.17
N LEU A 84 -42.92 -20.96 -18.23
CA LEU A 84 -41.80 -20.84 -17.33
C LEU A 84 -40.56 -20.77 -18.22
N GLU A 85 -40.29 -19.58 -18.77
CA GLU A 85 -38.94 -19.21 -19.16
C GLU A 85 -38.16 -19.37 -17.88
N ALA A 86 -37.45 -20.50 -17.78
CA ALA A 86 -36.36 -20.67 -16.86
C ALA A 86 -35.46 -19.46 -17.12
N GLY A 87 -35.64 -18.41 -16.31
CA GLY A 87 -34.92 -17.16 -16.45
C GLY A 87 -33.47 -17.55 -16.47
N ALA A 88 -32.85 -17.44 -17.65
CA ALA A 88 -31.44 -17.69 -17.82
C ALA A 88 -30.77 -16.85 -16.74
N GLU A 89 -30.22 -17.54 -15.73
CA GLU A 89 -29.56 -16.91 -14.60
C GLU A 89 -28.64 -15.87 -15.22
N PRO A 90 -28.88 -14.56 -15.00
CA PRO A 90 -28.23 -13.51 -15.77
C PRO A 90 -26.76 -13.83 -15.68
N GLN A 91 -26.17 -14.19 -16.84
CA GLN A 91 -24.78 -14.63 -16.95
C GLN A 91 -24.01 -13.69 -16.06
N ARG A 92 -23.56 -14.17 -14.89
CA ARG A 92 -22.94 -13.33 -13.87
C ARG A 92 -21.88 -12.56 -14.62
N ALA A 93 -22.15 -11.27 -14.85
CA ALA A 93 -21.39 -10.46 -15.79
C ALA A 93 -19.93 -10.76 -15.50
N GLU A 94 -19.26 -11.35 -16.49
CA GLU A 94 -17.89 -11.82 -16.36
C GLU A 94 -17.12 -10.63 -15.80
N ILE A 95 -16.80 -10.67 -14.49
CA ILE A 95 -16.29 -9.51 -13.76
C ILE A 95 -15.21 -8.89 -14.62
N ASP A 96 -15.50 -7.68 -15.14
CA ASP A 96 -14.82 -7.12 -16.31
C ASP A 96 -13.32 -7.37 -16.19
N ALA A 97 -12.75 -8.03 -17.20
CA ALA A 97 -11.31 -8.26 -17.23
C ALA A 97 -10.62 -6.89 -17.06
N PRO A 98 -9.65 -6.71 -16.14
CA PRO A 98 -9.12 -5.38 -15.81
C PRO A 98 -8.30 -4.75 -16.96
N ARG A 99 -8.05 -5.49 -18.05
CA ARG A 99 -7.17 -5.07 -19.15
C ARG A 99 -7.68 -3.87 -19.95
N PRO A 100 -8.95 -3.80 -20.39
CA PRO A 100 -9.47 -2.63 -21.09
C PRO A 100 -9.44 -1.38 -20.19
N THR A 101 -9.79 -1.52 -18.91
CA THR A 101 -9.70 -0.45 -17.90
C THR A 101 -8.26 0.04 -17.76
N MET A 102 -7.29 -0.86 -17.57
CA MET A 102 -5.87 -0.48 -17.46
C MET A 102 -5.31 0.15 -18.73
N ARG A 103 -5.79 -0.25 -19.92
CA ARG A 103 -5.44 0.42 -21.17
C ARG A 103 -5.96 1.86 -21.18
N ALA A 104 -7.20 2.08 -20.79
CA ALA A 104 -7.77 3.42 -20.70
C ALA A 104 -7.02 4.29 -19.67
N VAL A 105 -6.70 3.76 -18.48
CA VAL A 105 -5.84 4.44 -17.50
C VAL A 105 -4.52 4.86 -18.13
N PHE A 106 -3.88 3.94 -18.86
CA PHE A 106 -2.59 4.21 -19.48
C PHE A 106 -2.64 5.33 -20.53
N GLU A 107 -3.70 5.37 -21.35
CA GLU A 107 -3.87 6.47 -22.32
C GLU A 107 -4.00 7.84 -21.65
N GLU A 108 -4.71 7.94 -20.52
CA GLU A 108 -4.76 9.20 -19.78
C GLU A 108 -3.41 9.54 -19.14
N MET A 109 -2.69 8.55 -18.60
CA MET A 109 -1.38 8.77 -18.00
C MET A 109 -0.31 9.22 -19.01
N LYS A 110 -0.39 8.74 -20.27
CA LYS A 110 0.45 9.20 -21.37
C LYS A 110 0.35 10.70 -21.62
N LEU A 111 -0.80 11.28 -21.33
CA LEU A 111 -1.03 12.71 -21.44
C LEU A 111 -0.66 13.45 -20.15
N LEU A 112 -1.11 12.93 -19.00
CA LEU A 112 -1.04 13.63 -17.72
C LEU A 112 0.37 13.67 -17.13
N ILE A 113 1.11 12.55 -17.18
CA ILE A 113 2.45 12.46 -16.57
C ILE A 113 3.40 13.51 -17.18
N PRO A 114 3.62 13.56 -18.52
CA PRO A 114 4.55 14.53 -19.11
C PRO A 114 4.17 15.99 -18.83
N LEU A 115 2.87 16.30 -18.85
CA LEU A 115 2.40 17.66 -18.51
C LEU A 115 2.69 17.98 -17.04
N SER A 116 2.48 17.04 -16.13
CA SER A 116 2.70 17.25 -14.70
C SER A 116 4.18 17.44 -14.32
N LEU A 117 5.12 17.01 -15.18
CA LEU A 117 6.55 17.22 -14.97
C LEU A 117 6.99 18.67 -15.24
N ASP A 118 6.17 19.44 -15.95
CA ASP A 118 6.41 20.85 -16.27
C ASP A 118 5.28 21.73 -15.69
N GLU A 119 5.60 22.50 -14.65
CA GLU A 119 4.62 23.33 -13.93
C GLU A 119 3.94 24.36 -14.83
N GLY A 120 4.69 24.95 -15.77
CA GLY A 120 4.16 25.93 -16.70
C GLY A 120 3.15 25.30 -17.65
N ARG A 121 3.45 24.11 -18.18
CA ARG A 121 2.54 23.38 -19.08
C ARG A 121 1.33 22.81 -18.35
N TRP A 122 1.50 22.34 -17.11
CA TRP A 122 0.43 21.82 -16.27
C TRP A 122 -0.63 22.87 -15.94
N SER A 123 -0.19 24.10 -15.64
CA SER A 123 -1.05 25.23 -15.27
C SER A 123 -1.48 26.11 -16.44
N ASP A 124 -1.02 25.84 -17.66
CA ASP A 124 -1.36 26.61 -18.86
C ASP A 124 -2.87 26.53 -19.16
N PRO A 125 -3.59 27.67 -19.23
CA PRO A 125 -5.00 27.71 -19.60
C PRO A 125 -5.31 27.00 -20.93
N ALA A 126 -4.37 26.96 -21.87
CA ALA A 126 -4.53 26.26 -23.15
C ALA A 126 -4.63 24.73 -22.97
N ASN A 127 -4.06 24.17 -21.90
CA ASN A 127 -4.12 22.74 -21.59
C ASN A 127 -5.29 22.38 -20.65
N GLN A 128 -5.89 23.37 -19.96
CA GLN A 128 -6.83 23.13 -18.86
C GLN A 128 -8.00 22.22 -19.23
N ALA A 129 -8.69 22.50 -20.35
CA ALA A 129 -9.83 21.69 -20.79
C ALA A 129 -9.42 20.24 -21.08
N ARG A 130 -8.25 20.06 -21.71
CA ARG A 130 -7.71 18.74 -22.06
C ARG A 130 -7.30 17.95 -20.82
N VAL A 131 -6.67 18.59 -19.85
CA VAL A 131 -6.27 17.96 -18.58
C VAL A 131 -7.50 17.57 -17.76
N LEU A 132 -8.50 18.46 -17.63
CA LEU A 132 -9.75 18.15 -16.93
C LEU A 132 -10.49 16.96 -17.53
N GLU A 133 -10.58 16.91 -18.86
CA GLU A 133 -11.25 15.79 -19.54
C GLU A 133 -10.50 14.46 -19.28
N ALA A 134 -9.17 14.48 -19.31
CA ALA A 134 -8.34 13.32 -19.03
C ALA A 134 -8.45 12.87 -17.56
N LEU A 135 -8.41 13.80 -16.60
CA LEU A 135 -8.62 13.51 -15.18
C LEU A 135 -10.01 12.91 -14.91
N GLN A 136 -11.05 13.45 -15.55
CA GLN A 136 -12.40 12.92 -15.41
C GLN A 136 -12.53 11.50 -16.01
N ARG A 137 -11.87 11.22 -17.15
CA ARG A 137 -11.81 9.86 -17.71
C ARG A 137 -11.06 8.92 -16.78
N LEU A 138 -9.92 9.37 -16.25
CA LEU A 138 -9.07 8.61 -15.35
C LEU A 138 -9.78 8.25 -14.03
N GLU A 139 -10.50 9.20 -13.43
CA GLU A 139 -11.35 8.98 -12.25
C GLU A 139 -12.37 7.85 -12.48
N ARG A 140 -13.09 7.87 -13.61
CA ARG A 140 -14.05 6.80 -13.96
C ARG A 140 -13.39 5.43 -14.11
N GLN A 141 -12.15 5.39 -14.63
CA GLN A 141 -11.41 4.14 -14.71
C GLN A 141 -10.96 3.68 -13.31
N ALA A 142 -10.57 4.60 -12.44
CA ALA A 142 -10.21 4.28 -11.06
C ALA A 142 -11.39 3.70 -10.29
N ASP A 143 -12.60 4.26 -10.42
CA ASP A 143 -13.83 3.68 -9.84
C ASP A 143 -14.08 2.25 -10.33
N THR A 144 -13.74 1.98 -11.59
CA THR A 144 -13.87 0.64 -12.18
C THR A 144 -12.83 -0.33 -11.63
N LEU A 145 -11.59 0.14 -11.42
CA LEU A 145 -10.55 -0.62 -10.74
C LEU A 145 -10.88 -0.85 -9.26
N GLU A 146 -11.48 0.11 -8.57
CA GLU A 146 -11.96 -0.04 -7.18
C GLU A 146 -12.93 -1.22 -7.07
N ARG A 147 -13.95 -1.26 -7.94
CA ARG A 147 -14.90 -2.39 -7.98
C ARG A 147 -14.21 -3.73 -8.27
N HIS A 148 -13.19 -3.72 -9.12
CA HIS A 148 -12.38 -4.91 -9.39
C HIS A 148 -11.54 -5.32 -8.17
N GLY A 149 -10.95 -4.35 -7.47
CA GLY A 149 -10.13 -4.51 -6.28
C GLY A 149 -10.87 -5.18 -5.13
N ARG A 150 -12.14 -4.81 -4.91
CA ARG A 150 -13.02 -5.44 -3.90
C ARG A 150 -13.19 -6.95 -4.03
N ALA A 151 -12.94 -7.51 -5.22
CA ALA A 151 -13.00 -8.96 -5.47
C ALA A 151 -11.64 -9.68 -5.29
N ARG A 152 -10.60 -8.95 -4.86
CA ARG A 152 -9.22 -9.43 -4.67
C ARG A 152 -8.96 -9.63 -3.17
N GLU A 153 -7.69 -9.76 -2.80
CA GLU A 153 -7.28 -9.81 -1.39
C GLU A 153 -7.30 -8.39 -0.78
N VAL A 154 -7.44 -8.26 0.54
CA VAL A 154 -7.67 -6.98 1.24
C VAL A 154 -6.66 -5.89 0.89
N GLY A 155 -5.39 -6.22 0.72
CA GLY A 155 -4.36 -5.28 0.31
C GLY A 155 -4.55 -4.72 -1.10
N PHE A 156 -5.20 -5.44 -2.02
CA PHE A 156 -5.56 -4.94 -3.34
C PHE A 156 -6.79 -4.04 -3.32
N ASP A 157 -7.76 -4.34 -2.46
CA ASP A 157 -8.95 -3.52 -2.28
C ASP A 157 -8.56 -2.12 -1.79
N GLU A 158 -7.74 -2.05 -0.74
CA GLU A 158 -7.26 -0.79 -0.19
C GLU A 158 -6.50 0.05 -1.22
N LEU A 159 -5.63 -0.57 -2.02
CA LEU A 159 -4.89 0.16 -3.06
C LEU A 159 -5.81 0.72 -4.15
N ALA A 160 -6.85 -0.03 -4.51
CA ALA A 160 -7.79 0.41 -5.53
C ALA A 160 -8.68 1.54 -5.01
N LEU A 161 -9.08 1.49 -3.73
CA LEU A 161 -9.77 2.57 -3.05
C LEU A 161 -8.91 3.84 -2.96
N ASN A 162 -7.69 3.72 -2.46
CA ASN A 162 -6.75 4.85 -2.34
C ASN A 162 -6.46 5.48 -3.70
N LEU A 163 -6.30 4.69 -4.75
CA LEU A 163 -6.13 5.20 -6.11
C LEU A 163 -7.34 6.01 -6.57
N ALA A 164 -8.56 5.53 -6.31
CA ALA A 164 -9.78 6.24 -6.69
C ALA A 164 -9.91 7.56 -5.90
N ASP A 165 -9.67 7.55 -4.60
CA ASP A 165 -9.73 8.74 -3.76
C ASP A 165 -8.66 9.78 -4.12
N ASP A 166 -7.42 9.35 -4.36
CA ASP A 166 -6.34 10.24 -4.81
C ASP A 166 -6.69 10.89 -6.14
N LEU A 167 -7.22 10.13 -7.11
CA LEU A 167 -7.56 10.67 -8.44
C LEU A 167 -8.78 11.60 -8.43
N ARG A 168 -9.75 11.36 -7.54
CA ARG A 168 -10.84 12.33 -7.26
C ARG A 168 -10.26 13.63 -6.71
N GLN A 169 -9.30 13.55 -5.79
CA GLN A 169 -8.62 14.73 -5.25
C GLN A 169 -7.83 15.47 -6.33
N VAL A 170 -7.06 14.78 -7.19
CA VAL A 170 -6.36 15.40 -8.32
C VAL A 170 -7.32 16.20 -9.19
N HIS A 171 -8.45 15.59 -9.56
CA HIS A 171 -9.46 16.23 -10.39
C HIS A 171 -10.04 17.48 -9.70
N GLU A 172 -10.41 17.38 -8.42
CA GLU A 172 -10.99 18.49 -7.67
C GLU A 172 -10.03 19.66 -7.48
N TYR A 173 -8.77 19.39 -7.11
CA TYR A 173 -7.74 20.43 -6.98
C TYR A 173 -7.47 21.10 -8.33
N TYR A 174 -7.35 20.33 -9.42
CA TYR A 174 -7.11 20.92 -10.74
C TYR A 174 -8.29 21.79 -11.20
N ARG A 175 -9.53 21.33 -10.97
CA ARG A 175 -10.77 22.05 -11.29
C ARG A 175 -10.89 23.38 -10.56
N THR A 176 -10.38 23.45 -9.33
CA THR A 176 -10.44 24.64 -8.47
C THR A 176 -9.22 25.56 -8.61
N GLY A 177 -8.26 25.22 -9.47
CA GLY A 177 -7.04 26.00 -9.70
C GLY A 177 -5.88 25.69 -8.74
N GLY A 178 -6.03 24.68 -7.87
CA GLY A 178 -4.96 24.13 -7.02
C GLY A 178 -4.01 23.23 -7.82
N TYR A 179 -3.26 23.81 -8.75
CA TYR A 179 -2.45 23.05 -9.70
C TYR A 179 -1.29 22.29 -9.04
N ASP A 180 -0.65 22.88 -8.03
CA ASP A 180 0.44 22.23 -7.31
C ASP A 180 -0.05 21.05 -6.47
N GLU A 181 -1.18 21.21 -5.78
CA GLU A 181 -1.84 20.13 -5.05
C GLU A 181 -2.25 19.02 -6.02
N ALA A 182 -2.87 19.36 -7.15
CA ALA A 182 -3.23 18.38 -8.17
C ALA A 182 -2.00 17.60 -8.67
N ARG A 183 -0.87 18.28 -8.93
CA ARG A 183 0.39 17.64 -9.33
C ARG A 183 0.97 16.75 -8.23
N PHE A 184 0.90 17.20 -6.98
CA PHE A 184 1.34 16.45 -5.81
C PHE A 184 0.53 15.15 -5.66
N PHE A 185 -0.80 15.22 -5.71
CA PHE A 185 -1.66 14.05 -5.62
C PHE A 185 -1.52 13.14 -6.84
N LEU A 186 -1.32 13.68 -8.05
CA LEU A 186 -1.12 12.88 -9.26
C LEU A 186 0.17 12.05 -9.13
N THR A 187 1.28 12.69 -8.78
CA THR A 187 2.56 12.01 -8.53
C THR A 187 2.44 10.99 -7.39
N GLY A 188 1.71 11.35 -6.32
CA GLY A 188 1.40 10.44 -5.22
C GLY A 188 0.62 9.20 -5.67
N SER A 189 -0.38 9.37 -6.54
CA SER A 189 -1.21 8.26 -7.03
C SER A 189 -0.43 7.22 -7.84
N LEU A 190 0.71 7.60 -8.44
CA LEU A 190 1.62 6.66 -9.12
C LEU A 190 2.20 5.63 -8.14
N GLN A 191 2.29 5.95 -6.85
CA GLN A 191 2.70 5.00 -5.81
C GLN A 191 1.66 3.87 -5.65
N ASN A 192 0.36 4.16 -5.79
CA ASN A 192 -0.68 3.13 -5.78
C ASN A 192 -0.54 2.21 -7.00
N CYS A 193 -0.24 2.77 -8.18
CA CYS A 193 0.03 2.01 -9.40
C CYS A 193 1.20 1.04 -9.17
N VAL A 194 2.31 1.56 -8.62
CA VAL A 194 3.50 0.78 -8.28
C VAL A 194 3.16 -0.33 -7.28
N SER A 195 2.52 -0.01 -6.15
CA SER A 195 2.10 -0.96 -5.12
C SER A 195 1.18 -2.07 -5.65
N CYS A 196 0.25 -1.75 -6.55
CA CYS A 196 -0.58 -2.75 -7.23
C CYS A 196 0.25 -3.65 -8.14
N HIS A 197 1.10 -3.03 -8.96
CA HIS A 197 1.84 -3.71 -10.01
C HIS A 197 2.91 -4.66 -9.49
N VAL A 198 3.55 -4.34 -8.37
CA VAL A 198 4.53 -5.23 -7.73
C VAL A 198 3.90 -6.49 -7.13
N ARG A 199 2.58 -6.52 -6.95
CA ARG A 199 1.84 -7.69 -6.46
C ARG A 199 1.27 -8.57 -7.58
N LEU A 200 1.31 -8.12 -8.83
CA LEU A 200 0.81 -8.87 -9.97
C LEU A 200 1.92 -9.71 -10.63
N PRO A 201 1.64 -10.94 -11.09
CA PRO A 201 2.61 -11.76 -11.81
C PRO A 201 3.22 -11.02 -13.01
N SER A 202 4.55 -10.92 -13.09
CA SER A 202 5.30 -10.02 -13.98
C SER A 202 5.52 -10.52 -15.42
N ALA A 203 4.73 -11.49 -15.90
CA ALA A 203 5.12 -12.28 -17.09
C ALA A 203 4.87 -11.61 -18.46
N ARG A 204 4.38 -10.37 -18.53
CA ARG A 204 4.05 -9.74 -19.82
C ARG A 204 4.47 -8.28 -19.87
N SER A 205 5.27 -7.94 -20.89
CA SER A 205 5.48 -6.56 -21.30
C SER A 205 4.20 -6.00 -21.92
N PHE A 206 4.02 -4.69 -21.80
CA PHE A 206 2.92 -3.96 -22.40
C PHE A 206 3.51 -2.96 -23.39
N PRO A 207 3.37 -3.17 -24.71
CA PRO A 207 4.02 -2.32 -25.72
C PRO A 207 3.65 -0.84 -25.59
N LEU A 208 2.44 -0.53 -25.12
CA LEU A 208 2.02 0.86 -24.91
C LEU A 208 2.95 1.62 -23.94
N ALA A 209 3.60 0.92 -23.00
CA ALA A 209 4.57 1.52 -22.10
C ALA A 209 5.75 2.19 -22.83
N ASP A 210 6.15 1.66 -23.99
CA ASP A 210 7.25 2.22 -24.78
C ASP A 210 6.91 3.63 -25.28
N GLU A 211 5.65 3.89 -25.67
CA GLU A 211 5.21 5.21 -26.13
C GLU A 211 5.30 6.30 -25.05
N LEU A 212 5.12 5.95 -23.77
CA LEU A 212 5.31 6.89 -22.66
C LEU A 212 6.81 7.13 -22.40
N LEU A 213 7.61 6.08 -22.45
CA LEU A 213 9.05 6.14 -22.14
C LEU A 213 9.86 6.81 -23.25
N GLU A 214 9.34 6.84 -24.49
CA GLU A 214 9.95 7.53 -25.62
C GLU A 214 9.75 9.05 -25.59
N GLN A 215 8.90 9.58 -24.70
CA GLN A 215 8.68 11.02 -24.58
C GLN A 215 9.90 11.74 -23.98
N LEU A 216 10.25 12.90 -24.54
CA LEU A 216 11.47 13.63 -24.20
C LEU A 216 11.53 14.03 -22.72
N GLU A 217 10.41 14.47 -22.18
CA GLU A 217 10.25 14.88 -20.78
C GLU A 217 10.53 13.71 -19.83
N VAL A 218 10.12 12.50 -20.23
CA VAL A 218 10.35 11.27 -19.46
C VAL A 218 11.81 10.84 -19.52
N GLN A 219 12.46 10.98 -20.68
CA GLN A 219 13.89 10.69 -20.82
C GLN A 219 14.79 11.66 -20.06
N ALA A 220 14.30 12.88 -19.78
CA ALA A 220 15.02 13.90 -19.03
C ALA A 220 15.00 13.67 -17.51
N LEU A 221 14.16 12.77 -17.00
CA LEU A 221 14.10 12.39 -15.59
C LEU A 221 15.45 11.83 -15.11
N ASP A 222 15.75 11.97 -13.82
CA ASP A 222 16.94 11.30 -13.28
C ASP A 222 16.75 9.77 -13.23
N LEU A 223 17.85 9.01 -13.07
CA LEU A 223 17.79 7.54 -13.09
C LEU A 223 16.84 6.95 -12.03
N ARG A 224 16.66 7.64 -10.90
CA ARG A 224 15.78 7.18 -9.84
C ARG A 224 14.32 7.39 -10.24
N GLU A 225 13.97 8.57 -10.72
CA GLU A 225 12.64 8.89 -11.23
C GLU A 225 12.26 8.00 -12.43
N GLN A 226 13.21 7.76 -13.34
CA GLN A 226 13.03 6.81 -14.44
C GLN A 226 12.72 5.40 -13.92
N ALA A 227 13.48 4.90 -12.93
CA ALA A 227 13.23 3.58 -12.35
C ALA A 227 11.80 3.48 -11.79
N TRP A 228 11.34 4.51 -11.08
CA TRP A 228 9.98 4.58 -10.54
C TRP A 228 8.90 4.54 -11.62
N LEU A 229 9.07 5.33 -12.69
CA LEU A 229 8.16 5.29 -13.82
C LEU A 229 8.16 3.91 -14.49
N LEU A 230 9.33 3.29 -14.65
CA LEU A 230 9.48 1.95 -15.21
C LEU A 230 8.75 0.90 -14.36
N VAL A 231 8.79 0.98 -13.03
CA VAL A 231 7.98 0.11 -12.15
C VAL A 231 6.49 0.39 -12.34
N THR A 232 6.10 1.66 -12.43
CA THR A 232 4.71 2.08 -12.67
C THR A 232 4.14 1.45 -13.93
N VAL A 233 4.94 1.29 -14.98
CA VAL A 233 4.53 0.63 -16.24
C VAL A 233 4.96 -0.85 -16.35
N ARG A 234 5.33 -1.47 -15.21
CA ARG A 234 5.68 -2.90 -15.10
C ARG A 234 6.91 -3.33 -15.92
N ARG A 235 7.81 -2.40 -16.23
CA ARG A 235 9.11 -2.64 -16.88
C ARG A 235 10.20 -2.91 -15.82
N PHE A 236 9.95 -3.91 -14.98
CA PHE A 236 10.77 -4.18 -13.79
C PHE A 236 12.25 -4.42 -14.10
N ASP A 237 12.59 -5.16 -15.17
CA ASP A 237 14.00 -5.43 -15.50
C ASP A 237 14.76 -4.15 -15.87
N ALA A 238 14.10 -3.24 -16.59
CA ALA A 238 14.64 -1.93 -16.94
C ALA A 238 14.75 -1.02 -15.69
N ALA A 239 13.74 -1.04 -14.81
CA ALA A 239 13.80 -0.31 -13.53
C ALA A 239 14.99 -0.77 -12.67
N LEU A 240 15.20 -2.09 -12.56
CA LEU A 240 16.34 -2.67 -11.87
C LEU A 240 17.66 -2.22 -12.50
N SER A 241 17.75 -2.16 -13.83
CA SER A 241 18.94 -1.66 -14.53
C SER A 241 19.19 -0.16 -14.27
N ALA A 242 18.15 0.67 -14.18
CA ALA A 242 18.29 2.08 -13.84
C ALA A 242 18.81 2.28 -12.40
N TRP A 243 18.29 1.53 -11.42
CA TRP A 243 18.84 1.55 -10.05
C TRP A 243 20.25 0.99 -9.97
N GLU A 244 20.58 -0.04 -10.75
CA GLU A 244 21.95 -0.56 -10.85
C GLU A 244 22.92 0.47 -11.39
N ALA A 245 22.54 1.20 -12.43
CA ALA A 245 23.33 2.32 -12.93
C ALA A 245 23.52 3.40 -11.85
N LEU A 246 22.44 3.76 -11.15
CA LEU A 246 22.48 4.73 -10.05
C LEU A 246 23.41 4.28 -8.91
N MET A 247 23.39 3.00 -8.54
CA MET A 247 24.28 2.43 -7.51
C MET A 247 25.77 2.48 -7.88
N GLN A 248 26.08 2.48 -9.18
CA GLN A 248 27.45 2.56 -9.69
C GLN A 248 27.92 3.98 -10.01
N ASP A 249 27.02 4.96 -10.02
CA ASP A 249 27.42 6.34 -10.31
C ASP A 249 28.31 6.88 -9.17
N PRO A 250 29.58 7.23 -9.43
CA PRO A 250 30.46 7.80 -8.41
C PRO A 250 30.00 9.19 -7.93
N LYS A 251 29.11 9.87 -8.66
CA LYS A 251 28.52 11.15 -8.26
C LYS A 251 27.45 11.00 -7.18
N VAL A 252 26.89 9.80 -7.02
CA VAL A 252 25.88 9.49 -6.01
C VAL A 252 26.55 8.73 -4.88
N SER A 253 26.60 9.33 -3.69
CA SER A 253 27.22 8.68 -2.53
C SER A 253 26.35 7.51 -2.03
N PRO A 254 26.94 6.44 -1.47
CA PRO A 254 26.19 5.33 -0.89
C PRO A 254 25.21 5.75 0.21
N SER A 255 25.56 6.77 0.99
CA SER A 255 24.66 7.37 1.98
C SER A 255 23.41 7.99 1.35
N GLN A 256 23.54 8.65 0.19
CA GLN A 256 22.38 9.19 -0.53
C GLN A 256 21.51 8.07 -1.11
N LEU A 257 22.10 6.97 -1.58
CA LEU A 257 21.35 5.80 -2.04
C LEU A 257 20.50 5.19 -0.90
N ASP A 258 21.09 5.05 0.29
CA ASP A 258 20.41 4.49 1.47
C ASP A 258 19.35 5.46 2.01
N ALA A 259 19.72 6.73 2.27
CA ALA A 259 18.80 7.75 2.78
C ALA A 259 17.68 8.06 1.79
N GLY A 260 17.97 7.98 0.49
CA GLY A 260 16.98 8.10 -0.57
C GLY A 260 16.06 6.89 -0.66
N GLY A 261 16.41 5.73 -0.10
CA GLY A 261 15.61 4.51 -0.23
C GLY A 261 15.81 3.76 -1.55
N ALA A 262 16.72 4.19 -2.42
CA ALA A 262 16.97 3.54 -3.72
C ALA A 262 17.41 2.07 -3.54
N LEU A 263 18.17 1.76 -2.49
CA LEU A 263 18.56 0.38 -2.17
C LEU A 263 17.34 -0.47 -1.76
N VAL A 264 16.43 0.11 -0.98
CA VAL A 264 15.20 -0.58 -0.55
C VAL A 264 14.27 -0.80 -1.74
N ASP A 265 14.08 0.20 -2.60
CA ASP A 265 13.27 0.10 -3.81
C ASP A 265 13.80 -0.98 -4.76
N TYR A 266 15.12 -0.98 -5.00
CA TYR A 266 15.79 -2.02 -5.79
C TYR A 266 15.55 -3.42 -5.20
N LEU A 267 15.77 -3.61 -3.89
CA LEU A 267 15.58 -4.89 -3.23
C LEU A 267 14.12 -5.34 -3.26
N ASN A 268 13.17 -4.42 -3.08
CA ASN A 268 11.75 -4.72 -3.13
C ASN A 268 11.37 -5.29 -4.50
N VAL A 269 11.74 -4.61 -5.59
CA VAL A 269 11.47 -5.13 -6.94
C VAL A 269 12.23 -6.43 -7.21
N ALA A 270 13.52 -6.49 -6.90
CA ALA A 270 14.36 -7.63 -7.23
C ALA A 270 13.97 -8.90 -6.45
N LEU A 271 13.68 -8.80 -5.15
CA LEU A 271 13.37 -9.94 -4.29
C LEU A 271 11.88 -10.24 -4.20
N ARG A 272 11.05 -9.21 -3.96
CA ARG A 272 9.61 -9.40 -3.74
C ARG A 272 8.88 -9.72 -5.03
N VAL A 273 9.22 -9.01 -6.12
CA VAL A 273 8.50 -9.09 -7.40
C VAL A 273 9.14 -10.10 -8.34
N ARG A 274 10.45 -9.99 -8.54
CA ARG A 274 11.19 -10.81 -9.52
C ARG A 274 11.76 -12.08 -8.92
N THR A 275 11.98 -12.09 -7.61
CA THR A 275 12.68 -13.16 -6.88
C THR A 275 14.04 -13.50 -7.52
N ASP A 276 14.72 -12.50 -8.07
CA ASP A 276 16.01 -12.63 -8.76
C ASP A 276 17.17 -12.51 -7.76
N ILE A 277 17.27 -13.52 -6.89
CA ILE A 277 18.32 -13.61 -5.87
C ILE A 277 19.74 -13.54 -6.48
N PRO A 278 20.06 -14.24 -7.59
CA PRO A 278 21.38 -14.16 -8.21
C PRO A 278 21.77 -12.75 -8.64
N ARG A 279 20.84 -11.98 -9.23
CA ARG A 279 21.07 -10.57 -9.58
C ARG A 279 21.38 -9.74 -8.35
N VAL A 280 20.57 -9.85 -7.29
CA VAL A 280 20.80 -9.10 -6.05
C VAL A 280 22.15 -9.41 -5.43
N ARG A 281 22.54 -10.70 -5.34
CA ARG A 281 23.86 -11.09 -4.82
C ARG A 281 25.00 -10.41 -5.56
N ARG A 282 24.95 -10.41 -6.89
CA ARG A 282 25.97 -9.78 -7.75
C ARG A 282 26.04 -8.27 -7.52
N GLU A 283 24.89 -7.60 -7.50
CA GLU A 283 24.84 -6.14 -7.41
C GLU A 283 25.24 -5.62 -6.03
N LEU A 284 24.80 -6.26 -4.93
CA LEU A 284 25.26 -5.89 -3.59
C LEU A 284 26.75 -6.18 -3.40
N ALA A 285 27.28 -7.26 -3.99
CA ALA A 285 28.72 -7.52 -3.98
C ALA A 285 29.50 -6.45 -4.74
N ARG A 286 28.98 -5.98 -5.89
CA ARG A 286 29.58 -4.89 -6.66
C ARG A 286 29.54 -3.58 -5.88
N LEU A 287 28.39 -3.22 -5.30
CA LEU A 287 28.25 -2.04 -4.45
C LEU A 287 29.25 -2.07 -3.30
N SER A 288 29.36 -3.19 -2.57
CA SER A 288 30.27 -3.35 -1.42
C SER A 288 31.77 -3.16 -1.70
N LYS A 289 32.18 -3.06 -2.97
CA LYS A 289 33.57 -2.78 -3.37
C LYS A 289 33.87 -1.29 -3.50
N ARG A 290 32.86 -0.43 -3.43
CA ARG A 290 33.05 1.03 -3.45
C ARG A 290 33.84 1.46 -2.21
N GLN A 291 34.81 2.35 -2.41
CA GLN A 291 35.69 2.84 -1.34
C GLN A 291 35.01 3.88 -0.44
N ASP A 292 33.90 4.49 -0.89
CA ASP A 292 33.17 5.54 -0.20
C ASP A 292 31.97 5.03 0.62
N ILE A 293 31.90 3.73 0.91
CA ILE A 293 30.81 3.15 1.71
C ILE A 293 31.01 3.50 3.19
N PRO A 294 30.01 4.10 3.86
CA PRO A 294 30.07 4.34 5.29
C PRO A 294 29.97 3.03 6.07
N VAL A 295 30.61 2.98 7.24
CA VAL A 295 30.71 1.76 8.09
C VAL A 295 29.36 1.10 8.36
N TYR A 296 28.33 1.89 8.69
CA TYR A 296 27.00 1.35 8.98
C TYR A 296 26.38 0.63 7.76
N LEU A 297 26.61 1.16 6.55
CA LEU A 297 26.08 0.56 5.33
C LEU A 297 26.88 -0.66 4.92
N ASP A 298 28.21 -0.68 5.12
CA ASP A 298 29.02 -1.89 4.90
C ASP A 298 28.54 -3.05 5.78
N GLN A 299 28.29 -2.78 7.07
CA GLN A 299 27.73 -3.78 7.99
C GLN A 299 26.38 -4.31 7.51
N ARG A 300 25.48 -3.41 7.10
CA ARG A 300 24.17 -3.77 6.55
C ARG A 300 24.28 -4.60 5.26
N LEU A 301 25.16 -4.20 4.32
CA LEU A 301 25.39 -4.93 3.09
C LEU A 301 25.95 -6.34 3.35
N ARG A 302 26.83 -6.50 4.35
CA ARG A 302 27.29 -7.83 4.78
C ARG A 302 26.15 -8.68 5.33
N SER A 303 25.30 -8.09 6.17
CA SER A 303 24.12 -8.77 6.72
C SER A 303 23.18 -9.26 5.60
N TRP A 304 22.83 -8.37 4.67
CA TRP A 304 21.99 -8.70 3.52
C TRP A 304 22.61 -9.76 2.61
N ARG A 305 23.91 -9.69 2.33
CA ARG A 305 24.60 -10.72 1.53
C ARG A 305 24.57 -12.08 2.22
N LYS A 306 24.84 -12.14 3.53
CA LYS A 306 24.73 -13.37 4.32
C LYS A 306 23.30 -13.94 4.28
N ALA A 307 22.28 -13.09 4.40
CA ALA A 307 20.89 -13.50 4.28
C ALA A 307 20.60 -14.08 2.90
N LEU A 308 21.06 -13.42 1.83
CA LEU A 308 20.90 -13.92 0.46
C LEU A 308 21.56 -15.27 0.26
N ASP A 309 22.74 -15.52 0.82
CA ASP A 309 23.46 -16.81 0.71
C ASP A 309 22.72 -17.97 1.37
N GLN A 310 21.84 -17.70 2.34
CA GLN A 310 20.99 -18.70 2.99
C GLN A 310 19.70 -19.01 2.22
N LEU A 311 19.39 -18.25 1.18
CA LEU A 311 18.21 -18.47 0.36
C LEU A 311 18.51 -19.45 -0.78
N ASP A 312 17.56 -20.34 -1.02
CA ASP A 312 17.55 -21.29 -2.14
C ASP A 312 16.68 -20.74 -3.27
N PRO A 313 17.26 -20.25 -4.39
CA PRO A 313 16.51 -19.64 -5.48
C PRO A 313 15.51 -20.60 -6.12
N ASP A 314 15.86 -21.89 -6.21
CA ASP A 314 15.03 -22.91 -6.88
C ASP A 314 13.73 -23.17 -6.09
N LYS A 315 13.78 -22.97 -4.77
CA LYS A 315 12.60 -23.10 -3.89
C LYS A 315 11.76 -21.83 -3.80
N LEU A 316 12.24 -20.70 -4.30
CA LEU A 316 11.59 -19.40 -4.16
C LEU A 316 11.08 -18.83 -5.48
N GLY A 317 11.49 -19.40 -6.61
CA GLY A 317 11.16 -18.92 -7.95
C GLY A 317 9.66 -18.75 -8.24
N PRO A 318 9.32 -18.02 -9.31
CA PRO A 318 7.93 -17.73 -9.70
C PRO A 318 7.13 -18.99 -10.06
N ASP A 319 7.80 -20.05 -10.51
CA ASP A 319 7.18 -21.33 -10.87
C ASP A 319 7.03 -22.29 -9.68
N THR A 320 7.70 -21.98 -8.56
CA THR A 320 7.61 -22.79 -7.35
C THR A 320 6.35 -22.45 -6.58
N SER A 321 5.64 -23.48 -6.10
CA SER A 321 4.44 -23.30 -5.28
C SER A 321 4.74 -22.47 -4.03
N PRO A 322 4.01 -21.37 -3.78
CA PRO A 322 4.25 -20.56 -2.59
C PRO A 322 3.91 -21.34 -1.32
N SER A 323 4.71 -21.16 -0.27
CA SER A 323 4.54 -21.84 1.03
C SER A 323 4.27 -20.85 2.16
N LEU A 324 3.12 -21.02 2.82
CA LEU A 324 2.74 -20.22 4.00
C LEU A 324 3.74 -20.40 5.14
N ASP A 325 4.12 -21.63 5.44
CA ASP A 325 5.04 -21.92 6.54
C ASP A 325 6.42 -21.34 6.26
N ARG A 326 6.91 -21.46 5.02
CA ARG A 326 8.19 -20.86 4.65
C ARG A 326 8.18 -19.34 4.74
N GLY A 327 7.08 -18.70 4.30
CA GLY A 327 6.90 -17.25 4.45
C GLY A 327 6.91 -16.81 5.91
N ALA A 328 6.21 -17.54 6.78
CA ALA A 328 6.17 -17.28 8.22
C ALA A 328 7.55 -17.47 8.90
N GLU A 329 8.27 -18.54 8.58
CA GLU A 329 9.62 -18.78 9.09
C GLU A 329 10.59 -17.65 8.73
N LEU A 330 10.54 -17.16 7.49
CA LEU A 330 11.36 -16.04 7.04
C LEU A 330 10.98 -14.74 7.77
N ALA A 331 9.69 -14.49 7.96
CA ALA A 331 9.20 -13.32 8.71
C ALA A 331 9.64 -13.34 10.19
N GLU A 332 9.64 -14.52 10.82
CA GLU A 332 10.12 -14.71 12.18
C GLU A 332 11.63 -14.53 12.28
N ALA A 333 12.38 -15.17 11.38
CA ALA A 333 13.85 -15.04 11.31
C ALA A 333 14.29 -13.59 11.08
N SER A 334 13.55 -12.83 10.26
CA SER A 334 13.78 -11.40 10.08
C SER A 334 13.62 -10.62 11.39
N GLY A 335 12.55 -10.90 12.14
CA GLY A 335 12.28 -10.23 13.42
C GLY A 335 13.37 -10.43 14.46
N ALA A 336 14.06 -11.59 14.44
CA ALA A 336 15.20 -11.86 15.30
C ALA A 336 16.48 -11.09 14.90
N LEU A 337 16.57 -10.60 13.66
CA LEU A 337 17.68 -9.81 13.14
C LEU A 337 17.46 -8.30 13.26
N ALA A 338 16.20 -7.86 13.34
CA ALA A 338 15.87 -6.44 13.42
C ALA A 338 16.31 -5.84 14.77
N GLU A 339 17.42 -5.10 14.76
CA GLU A 339 17.89 -4.35 15.93
C GLU A 339 17.19 -2.99 16.02
N GLY A 340 16.21 -2.88 16.93
CA GLY A 340 15.48 -1.64 17.18
C GLY A 340 14.43 -1.29 16.10
N PRO A 341 13.73 -0.16 16.26
CA PRO A 341 12.58 0.19 15.41
C PRO A 341 12.94 0.51 13.95
N TYR A 342 14.21 0.79 13.66
CA TYR A 342 14.71 1.12 12.32
C TYR A 342 15.75 0.12 11.80
N GLY A 343 15.89 -1.04 12.47
CA GLY A 343 16.82 -2.08 12.08
C GLY A 343 16.39 -2.71 10.76
N ARG A 344 17.21 -2.56 9.72
CA ARG A 344 16.94 -3.12 8.37
C ARG A 344 17.71 -4.40 8.07
N ASP A 345 18.35 -5.00 9.06
CA ASP A 345 19.19 -6.18 8.85
C ASP A 345 18.38 -7.41 8.38
N GLY A 346 17.10 -7.49 8.76
CA GLY A 346 16.15 -8.51 8.31
C GLY A 346 15.44 -8.22 6.97
N LEU A 347 15.75 -7.11 6.28
CA LEU A 347 15.00 -6.66 5.10
C LEU A 347 14.91 -7.72 3.99
N VAL A 348 16.01 -8.45 3.72
CA VAL A 348 16.03 -9.50 2.69
C VAL A 348 15.00 -10.59 3.00
N GLN A 349 14.94 -11.04 4.25
CA GLN A 349 13.99 -12.06 4.70
C GLN A 349 12.56 -11.53 4.65
N ASP A 350 12.31 -10.30 5.09
CA ASP A 350 10.97 -9.68 5.04
C ASP A 350 10.43 -9.58 3.61
N LEU A 351 11.25 -9.14 2.65
CA LEU A 351 10.82 -9.00 1.25
C LEU A 351 10.50 -10.35 0.61
N VAL A 352 11.30 -11.38 0.90
CA VAL A 352 11.07 -12.74 0.39
C VAL A 352 9.86 -13.38 1.09
N ALA A 353 9.70 -13.18 2.40
CA ALA A 353 8.52 -13.59 3.16
C ALA A 353 7.26 -12.97 2.56
N SER A 354 7.26 -11.66 2.34
CA SER A 354 6.13 -10.94 1.74
C SER A 354 5.76 -11.50 0.37
N SER A 355 6.74 -11.80 -0.49
CA SER A 355 6.50 -12.44 -1.78
C SER A 355 5.79 -13.78 -1.64
N GLN A 356 6.28 -14.66 -0.75
CA GLN A 356 5.70 -15.98 -0.52
C GLN A 356 4.26 -15.89 0.02
N LEU A 357 4.03 -15.00 0.99
CA LEU A 357 2.73 -14.85 1.65
C LEU A 357 1.67 -14.25 0.70
N VAL A 358 2.01 -13.20 -0.08
CA VAL A 358 1.09 -12.63 -1.09
C VAL A 358 0.75 -13.68 -2.16
N ARG A 359 1.75 -14.39 -2.69
CA ARG A 359 1.52 -15.44 -3.70
C ARG A 359 0.66 -16.58 -3.14
N TRP A 360 0.85 -16.94 -1.87
CA TRP A 360 0.03 -17.95 -1.20
C TRP A 360 -1.43 -17.49 -1.08
N LEU A 361 -1.68 -16.26 -0.63
CA LEU A 361 -3.04 -15.68 -0.52
C LEU A 361 -3.74 -15.64 -1.88
N GLU A 362 -3.04 -15.24 -2.95
CA GLU A 362 -3.61 -15.21 -4.29
C GLU A 362 -3.98 -16.59 -4.83
N ARG A 363 -3.14 -17.59 -4.55
CA ARG A 363 -3.42 -18.98 -4.91
C ARG A 363 -4.62 -19.52 -4.13
N ASP A 364 -4.64 -19.28 -2.82
CA ASP A 364 -5.72 -19.70 -1.93
C ASP A 364 -7.06 -19.07 -2.34
N ARG A 365 -7.08 -17.76 -2.62
CA ARG A 365 -8.25 -17.05 -3.18
C ARG A 365 -8.71 -17.68 -4.49
N THR A 366 -7.80 -17.95 -5.42
CA THR A 366 -8.13 -18.56 -6.73
C THR A 366 -8.74 -19.94 -6.55
N LYS A 367 -8.18 -20.76 -5.65
CA LYS A 367 -8.72 -22.08 -5.29
C LYS A 367 -10.14 -21.98 -4.70
N ARG A 368 -10.41 -20.95 -3.89
CA ARG A 368 -11.71 -20.73 -3.23
C ARG A 368 -12.77 -20.08 -4.14
N ARG A 369 -12.39 -19.38 -5.22
CA ARG A 369 -13.34 -18.64 -6.11
C ARG A 369 -14.47 -19.50 -6.69
N GLY A 370 -14.26 -20.80 -6.87
CA GLY A 370 -15.28 -21.75 -7.34
C GLY A 370 -16.03 -22.50 -6.23
N THR A 371 -15.74 -22.22 -4.98
CA THR A 371 -16.26 -22.96 -3.83
C THR A 371 -17.43 -22.20 -3.20
N THR A 372 -18.59 -22.83 -3.07
CA THR A 372 -19.79 -22.23 -2.46
C THR A 372 -19.91 -22.48 -0.96
N ARG A 373 -19.05 -23.34 -0.39
CA ARG A 373 -19.02 -23.59 1.06
C ARG A 373 -18.25 -22.50 1.80
N ASN A 374 -18.60 -22.32 3.07
CA ASN A 374 -17.83 -21.51 3.99
C ASN A 374 -16.40 -22.09 4.17
N PRO A 375 -15.39 -21.23 4.39
CA PRO A 375 -14.05 -21.68 4.75
C PRO A 375 -14.06 -22.51 6.04
N THR A 376 -13.25 -23.58 6.08
CA THR A 376 -13.07 -24.37 7.30
C THR A 376 -12.34 -23.56 8.39
N ALA A 377 -12.36 -24.04 9.63
CA ALA A 377 -11.60 -23.40 10.71
C ALA A 377 -10.08 -23.38 10.42
N GLN A 378 -9.55 -24.43 9.79
CA GLN A 378 -8.15 -24.47 9.37
C GLN A 378 -7.87 -23.45 8.26
N GLU A 379 -8.72 -23.39 7.23
CA GLU A 379 -8.57 -22.44 6.12
C GLU A 379 -8.60 -20.98 6.59
N ARG A 380 -9.48 -20.65 7.54
CA ARG A 380 -9.53 -19.34 8.19
C ARG A 380 -8.25 -19.03 8.95
N ARG A 381 -7.77 -19.99 9.75
CA ARG A 381 -6.53 -19.85 10.53
C ARG A 381 -5.30 -19.66 9.65
N GLU A 382 -5.21 -20.37 8.53
CA GLU A 382 -4.12 -20.23 7.56
C GLU A 382 -4.17 -18.86 6.87
N THR A 383 -5.35 -18.40 6.47
CA THR A 383 -5.55 -17.03 5.95
C THR A 383 -5.15 -15.98 6.99
N ALA A 384 -5.56 -16.13 8.25
CA ALA A 384 -5.20 -15.25 9.35
C ALA A 384 -3.68 -15.23 9.60
N LYS A 385 -3.02 -16.41 9.57
CA LYS A 385 -1.57 -16.54 9.67
C LYS A 385 -0.86 -15.76 8.57
N ALA A 386 -1.32 -15.89 7.33
CA ALA A 386 -0.71 -15.23 6.19
C ALA A 386 -0.79 -13.70 6.31
N TYR A 387 -1.98 -13.19 6.64
CA TYR A 387 -2.20 -11.77 6.85
C TYR A 387 -1.45 -11.21 8.05
N TYR A 388 -1.40 -11.93 9.18
CA TYR A 388 -0.63 -11.51 10.34
C TYR A 388 0.85 -11.31 9.98
N TRP A 389 1.46 -12.31 9.35
CA TRP A 389 2.87 -12.20 8.98
C TRP A 389 3.11 -11.16 7.89
N LEU A 390 2.18 -10.94 6.95
CA LEU A 390 2.28 -9.83 6.02
C LEU A 390 2.26 -8.48 6.73
N GLY A 391 1.34 -8.30 7.68
CA GLY A 391 1.26 -7.09 8.50
C GLY A 391 2.58 -6.83 9.23
N VAL A 392 3.16 -7.87 9.83
CA VAL A 392 4.43 -7.81 10.57
C VAL A 392 5.62 -7.47 9.66
N VAL A 393 5.75 -8.10 8.50
CA VAL A 393 6.90 -7.82 7.63
C VAL A 393 6.77 -6.46 6.95
N GLU A 394 5.56 -6.06 6.55
CA GLU A 394 5.34 -4.76 5.92
C GLU A 394 5.59 -3.61 6.89
N SER A 395 5.17 -3.74 8.16
CA SER A 395 5.43 -2.70 9.18
C SER A 395 6.91 -2.48 9.48
N ARG A 396 7.80 -3.44 9.14
CA ARG A 396 9.25 -3.34 9.36
C ARG A 396 10.04 -2.99 8.10
N SER A 397 9.55 -3.43 6.94
CA SER A 397 10.31 -3.39 5.68
C SER A 397 9.88 -2.29 4.74
N LEU A 398 8.66 -1.77 4.87
CA LEU A 398 8.11 -0.74 3.99
C LEU A 398 8.22 0.65 4.64
N ASP A 399 9.45 1.09 4.83
CA ASP A 399 9.75 2.52 5.02
C ASP A 399 9.99 3.15 3.64
N GLY A 400 9.13 4.08 3.21
CA GLY A 400 9.39 4.88 2.01
C GLY A 400 8.15 5.26 1.22
N PHE A 401 8.31 5.32 -0.10
CA PHE A 401 7.28 5.73 -1.06
C PHE A 401 6.27 4.60 -1.38
N TRP A 402 6.40 3.44 -0.76
CA TRP A 402 5.46 2.33 -0.90
C TRP A 402 4.28 2.54 0.02
N VAL A 403 3.09 2.22 -0.47
CA VAL A 403 1.88 2.25 0.37
C VAL A 403 2.03 1.16 1.43
N ASN A 404 2.13 1.58 2.69
CA ASN A 404 2.19 0.65 3.81
C ASN A 404 0.78 0.08 4.06
N LEU A 405 0.66 -1.24 4.01
CA LEU A 405 -0.59 -1.96 4.19
C LEU A 405 -0.56 -2.87 5.42
N SER A 406 0.38 -2.62 6.33
CA SER A 406 0.51 -3.34 7.59
C SER A 406 -0.82 -3.40 8.32
N ASP A 407 -1.48 -2.26 8.46
CA ASP A 407 -2.65 -2.10 9.31
C ASP A 407 -3.85 -2.86 8.73
N ARG A 408 -4.03 -2.78 7.42
CA ARG A 408 -5.05 -3.54 6.69
C ARG A 408 -4.81 -5.04 6.75
N HIS A 409 -3.56 -5.48 6.66
CA HIS A 409 -3.23 -6.89 6.82
C HIS A 409 -3.44 -7.38 8.26
N LEU A 410 -3.10 -6.59 9.28
CA LEU A 410 -3.35 -6.94 10.68
C LEU A 410 -4.85 -7.01 10.97
N GLU A 411 -5.63 -6.05 10.47
CA GLU A 411 -7.10 -6.08 10.52
C GLU A 411 -7.66 -7.32 9.83
N ALA A 412 -7.20 -7.62 8.62
CA ALA A 412 -7.62 -8.80 7.86
C ALA A 412 -7.30 -10.11 8.59
N ALA A 413 -6.18 -10.17 9.32
CA ALA A 413 -5.81 -11.33 10.12
C ALA A 413 -6.82 -11.59 11.25
N ILE A 414 -7.24 -10.53 11.96
CA ILE A 414 -8.25 -10.59 13.01
C ILE A 414 -9.59 -11.03 12.42
N ARG A 415 -10.03 -10.39 11.33
CA ARG A 415 -11.33 -10.69 10.71
C ARG A 415 -11.39 -12.11 10.13
N ALA A 416 -10.26 -12.64 9.63
CA ALA A 416 -10.20 -13.98 9.06
C ALA A 416 -10.42 -15.09 10.09
N ASP A 417 -9.85 -14.98 11.29
CA ASP A 417 -10.02 -15.93 12.39
C ASP A 417 -10.01 -15.22 13.75
N PRO A 418 -11.12 -14.55 14.14
CA PRO A 418 -11.12 -13.59 15.26
C PRO A 418 -10.87 -14.23 16.64
N LYS A 419 -11.09 -15.54 16.76
CA LYS A 419 -10.77 -16.33 17.96
C LYS A 419 -9.52 -17.19 17.79
N GLY A 420 -8.81 -16.99 16.68
CA GLY A 420 -7.61 -17.72 16.32
C GLY A 420 -6.38 -17.25 17.07
N PRO A 421 -5.27 -18.01 17.01
CA PRO A 421 -4.02 -17.69 17.69
C PRO A 421 -3.35 -16.41 17.18
N PHE A 422 -3.73 -15.92 15.99
CA PHE A 422 -3.15 -14.72 15.39
C PHE A 422 -3.95 -13.44 15.65
N ALA A 423 -5.18 -13.53 16.16
CA ALA A 423 -6.03 -12.35 16.35
C ALA A 423 -5.48 -11.40 17.42
N THR A 424 -5.16 -11.90 18.62
CA THR A 424 -4.61 -11.08 19.71
C THR A 424 -3.27 -10.42 19.37
N PRO A 425 -2.25 -11.12 18.84
CA PRO A 425 -1.00 -10.47 18.46
C PRO A 425 -1.18 -9.50 17.26
N ALA A 426 -2.11 -9.76 16.35
CA ALA A 426 -2.44 -8.81 15.29
C ALA A 426 -3.06 -7.53 15.85
N TYR A 427 -4.02 -7.65 16.76
CA TYR A 427 -4.68 -6.53 17.42
C TYR A 427 -3.68 -5.67 18.19
N ALA A 428 -2.81 -6.29 19.01
CA ALA A 428 -1.81 -5.56 19.78
C ALA A 428 -0.89 -4.70 18.90
N ARG A 429 -0.46 -5.23 17.75
CA ARG A 429 0.38 -4.49 16.78
C ARG A 429 -0.39 -3.39 16.07
N LEU A 430 -1.64 -3.65 15.68
CA LEU A 430 -2.49 -2.67 15.04
C LEU A 430 -2.74 -1.50 15.99
N GLU A 431 -3.15 -1.79 17.24
CA GLU A 431 -3.37 -0.79 18.28
C GLU A 431 -2.10 0.02 18.56
N GLU A 432 -0.94 -0.63 18.73
CA GLU A 432 0.34 0.07 18.92
C GLU A 432 0.63 1.03 17.75
N THR A 433 0.45 0.57 16.51
CA THR A 433 0.72 1.40 15.31
C THR A 433 -0.22 2.60 15.24
N GLN A 434 -1.50 2.41 15.56
CA GLN A 434 -2.51 3.46 15.55
C GLN A 434 -2.28 4.48 16.68
N VAL A 435 -1.92 4.02 17.89
CA VAL A 435 -1.58 4.89 19.03
C VAL A 435 -0.32 5.70 18.76
N LEU A 436 0.73 5.07 18.21
CA LEU A 436 1.96 5.78 17.85
C LEU A 436 1.77 6.75 16.67
N GLY A 437 0.92 6.38 15.70
CA GLY A 437 0.65 7.18 14.50
C GLY A 437 -0.25 8.39 14.78
N TYR A 438 -1.29 8.22 15.59
CA TYR A 438 -2.32 9.23 15.79
C TYR A 438 -2.39 9.82 17.20
N GLY A 439 -1.97 9.08 18.23
CA GLY A 439 -2.17 9.46 19.63
C GLY A 439 -1.42 10.70 20.09
N GLY A 440 -0.53 11.27 19.26
CA GLY A 440 0.29 12.43 19.59
C GLY A 440 1.28 12.14 20.73
N SER A 441 1.73 13.18 21.43
CA SER A 441 2.67 13.03 22.56
C SER A 441 2.04 12.37 23.79
N SER A 442 0.72 12.43 23.93
CA SER A 442 -0.03 11.87 25.05
C SER A 442 -0.50 10.44 24.82
N GLY A 443 -0.56 9.98 23.56
CA GLY A 443 -1.02 8.63 23.20
C GLY A 443 -2.53 8.41 23.37
N VAL A 444 -3.32 9.46 23.66
CA VAL A 444 -4.75 9.30 24.04
C VAL A 444 -5.75 9.79 22.98
N HIS A 445 -5.31 10.55 21.98
CA HIS A 445 -6.21 11.14 21.00
C HIS A 445 -6.16 10.39 19.67
N LEU A 446 -6.95 9.32 19.54
CA LEU A 446 -7.18 8.67 18.25
C LEU A 446 -8.38 9.29 17.52
N PRO A 447 -8.36 9.35 16.18
CA PRO A 447 -9.52 9.64 15.36
C PRO A 447 -10.72 8.73 15.68
N ALA A 448 -11.94 9.25 15.53
CA ALA A 448 -13.16 8.53 15.91
C ALA A 448 -13.39 7.24 15.10
N ASP A 449 -13.01 7.23 13.83
CA ASP A 449 -13.05 6.08 12.93
C ASP A 449 -12.03 5.01 13.33
N VAL A 450 -10.83 5.40 13.73
CA VAL A 450 -9.80 4.50 14.27
C VAL A 450 -10.30 3.85 15.56
N TRP A 451 -10.85 4.65 16.49
CA TRP A 451 -11.47 4.14 17.72
C TRP A 451 -12.59 3.14 17.45
N THR A 452 -13.47 3.48 16.52
CA THR A 452 -14.60 2.62 16.13
C THR A 452 -14.10 1.29 15.59
N THR A 453 -13.09 1.31 14.74
CA THR A 453 -12.48 0.10 14.16
C THR A 453 -11.83 -0.78 15.24
N LEU A 454 -11.01 -0.20 16.13
CA LEU A 454 -10.37 -0.95 17.21
C LEU A 454 -11.40 -1.60 18.15
N LYS A 455 -12.46 -0.86 18.50
CA LYS A 455 -13.55 -1.40 19.31
C LYS A 455 -14.27 -2.56 18.62
N GLU A 456 -14.62 -2.41 17.35
CA GLU A 456 -15.25 -3.47 16.57
C GLU A 456 -14.39 -4.74 16.56
N LEU A 457 -13.08 -4.61 16.36
CA LEU A 457 -12.15 -5.74 16.33
C LEU A 457 -12.07 -6.45 17.69
N ARG A 458 -12.05 -5.71 18.81
CA ARG A 458 -12.10 -6.30 20.17
C ARG A 458 -13.39 -7.10 20.39
N GLU A 459 -14.52 -6.55 19.96
CA GLU A 459 -15.83 -7.21 20.07
C GLU A 459 -15.86 -8.50 19.25
N LEU A 460 -15.35 -8.49 18.02
CA LEU A 460 -15.22 -9.68 17.17
C LEU A 460 -14.38 -10.78 17.84
N MET A 461 -13.31 -10.39 18.53
CA MET A 461 -12.42 -11.31 19.24
C MET A 461 -13.03 -11.85 20.55
N GLY A 462 -14.11 -11.25 21.04
CA GLY A 462 -14.69 -11.57 22.35
C GLY A 462 -13.80 -11.16 23.52
N ILE A 463 -12.97 -10.14 23.34
CA ILE A 463 -12.25 -9.51 24.45
C ILE A 463 -13.26 -8.63 25.17
N ASP A 464 -13.61 -8.98 26.40
CA ASP A 464 -14.60 -8.24 27.19
C ASP A 464 -14.31 -6.73 27.18
N ASN A 465 -15.36 -5.95 26.91
CA ASN A 465 -15.37 -4.49 26.92
C ASN A 465 -15.28 -3.93 28.35
N ALA A 466 -14.48 -4.53 29.23
CA ALA A 466 -13.91 -3.79 30.36
C ALA A 466 -12.91 -2.77 29.79
N ILE A 467 -13.42 -1.85 28.96
CA ILE A 467 -12.81 -0.59 28.64
C ILE A 467 -12.67 0.07 30.01
N ASP A 468 -11.43 0.35 30.38
CA ASP A 468 -11.15 1.17 31.54
C ASP A 468 -12.09 2.38 31.48
N PRO A 469 -12.97 2.59 32.49
CA PRO A 469 -13.94 3.68 32.49
C PRO A 469 -13.31 5.06 32.23
N GLU A 470 -12.01 5.19 32.49
CA GLU A 470 -11.21 6.38 32.18
C GLU A 470 -11.09 6.62 30.66
N PHE A 471 -10.97 5.57 29.85
CA PHE A 471 -10.94 5.67 28.39
C PHE A 471 -12.30 6.03 27.77
N ASP A 472 -13.43 5.52 28.32
CA ASP A 472 -14.77 5.85 27.82
C ASP A 472 -15.19 7.31 28.12
N ARG A 473 -14.47 8.00 29.01
CA ARG A 473 -14.66 9.45 29.26
C ARG A 473 -13.92 10.35 28.27
N ILE A 474 -12.85 9.88 27.66
CA ILE A 474 -12.02 10.70 26.74
C ILE A 474 -12.64 10.70 25.32
N SER A 475 -13.41 9.68 24.97
CA SER A 475 -14.07 9.52 23.67
C SER A 475 -15.43 10.23 23.54
N ARG A 476 -15.99 10.74 24.65
CA ARG A 476 -17.21 11.55 24.69
C ARG A 476 -16.87 13.01 24.89
#